data_AF-A0A5R2N3U5-F1
#
_entry.id   AF-A0A5R2N3U5-F1
#
_cell.length_a   1.000
_cell.length_b   1.000
_cell.length_c   1.000
_cell.angle_alpha   90.00
_cell.angle_beta   90.00
_cell.angle_gamma   90.00
#
_symmetry.space_group_name_H-M   'P 1'
#
loop_
_entity.id
_entity.type
_entity.pdbx_description
1 polymer ?
#
loop_
_entity_poly.entity_id
_entity_poly.type
_entity_poly.pdbx_seq_one_letter_code
_entity_poly.pdbx_strand_id
1 'polypeptide(L)'
;MTDDVTNQPPPLTGGNAWRGDPLLIQLAERFSDPVRKDLDGLGRFVLTQEAQELARLANVETPKLRTHDRQGRRIDLVEFHPAYHALMRRSVANGLHSSVWENGDAEIG
;
A
#
# COMPACT_ATOMS: atom_id res chain seq x y z
N MET A 1 -38.69 -14.89 -5.43
CA MET A 1 -37.33 -15.02 -4.87
C MET A 1 -36.56 -15.81 -5.90
N THR A 2 -35.86 -15.12 -6.78
CA THR A 2 -35.45 -15.67 -8.08
C THR A 2 -33.94 -15.90 -8.07
N ASP A 3 -33.62 -17.20 -8.09
CA ASP A 3 -32.34 -17.90 -8.20
C ASP A 3 -31.28 -17.70 -7.11
N ASP A 4 -30.74 -18.82 -6.62
CA ASP A 4 -29.59 -18.87 -5.71
C ASP A 4 -28.30 -18.55 -6.47
N VAL A 5 -27.49 -17.65 -5.90
CA VAL A 5 -26.20 -17.27 -6.48
C VAL A 5 -25.16 -18.33 -6.11
N THR A 6 -24.78 -19.16 -7.07
CA THR A 6 -23.80 -20.24 -6.90
C THR A 6 -22.50 -19.96 -7.68
N ASN A 7 -21.46 -20.75 -7.41
CA ASN A 7 -20.17 -20.69 -8.11
C ASN A 7 -19.47 -19.31 -8.06
N GLN A 8 -19.62 -18.56 -6.97
CA GLN A 8 -18.87 -17.32 -6.76
C GLN A 8 -17.55 -17.65 -6.05
N PRO A 9 -16.39 -17.36 -6.66
CA PRO A 9 -15.12 -17.56 -5.99
C PRO A 9 -15.02 -16.61 -4.79
N PRO A 10 -14.44 -17.06 -3.67
CA PRO A 10 -14.18 -16.17 -2.55
C PRO A 10 -13.15 -15.10 -2.97
N PRO A 11 -13.16 -13.93 -2.32
CA PRO A 11 -12.15 -12.90 -2.55
C PRO A 11 -10.75 -13.39 -2.14
N LEU A 12 -9.73 -12.87 -2.80
CA LEU A 12 -8.32 -13.18 -2.48
C LEU A 12 -7.82 -12.53 -1.17
N THR A 13 -8.64 -11.67 -0.57
CA THR A 13 -8.36 -10.92 0.66
C THR A 13 -8.05 -11.86 1.84
N GLY A 14 -7.10 -11.47 2.69
CA GLY A 14 -6.72 -12.20 3.90
C GLY A 14 -5.56 -13.18 3.74
N GLY A 15 -5.00 -13.30 2.52
CA GLY A 15 -3.78 -14.07 2.26
C GLY A 15 -2.48 -13.30 2.56
N ASN A 16 -1.38 -13.77 1.99
CA ASN A 16 -0.10 -13.07 1.98
C ASN A 16 0.51 -13.13 0.57
N ALA A 17 0.67 -11.97 -0.07
CA ALA A 17 1.15 -11.88 -1.45
C ALA A 17 2.61 -12.33 -1.60
N TRP A 18 3.44 -12.12 -0.57
CA TRP A 18 4.84 -12.56 -0.59
C TRP A 18 4.95 -14.08 -0.43
N ARG A 19 4.23 -14.67 0.54
CA ARG A 19 4.20 -16.13 0.71
C ARG A 19 3.53 -16.87 -0.45
N GLY A 20 2.63 -16.20 -1.16
CA GLY A 20 1.92 -16.75 -2.31
C GLY A 20 2.76 -16.81 -3.59
N ASP A 21 3.96 -16.23 -3.61
CA ASP A 21 4.83 -16.16 -4.79
C ASP A 21 6.17 -16.89 -4.52
N PRO A 22 6.32 -18.14 -4.98
CA PRO A 22 7.56 -18.91 -4.79
C PRO A 22 8.79 -18.28 -5.46
N LEU A 23 8.59 -17.58 -6.59
CA LEU A 23 9.70 -16.94 -7.30
C LEU A 23 10.23 -15.76 -6.48
N LEU A 24 9.33 -14.95 -5.91
CA LEU A 24 9.71 -13.82 -5.07
C LEU A 24 10.42 -14.29 -3.79
N ILE A 25 9.99 -15.40 -3.20
CA ILE A 25 10.68 -16.03 -2.06
C ILE A 25 12.10 -16.44 -2.48
N GLN A 26 12.24 -17.10 -3.63
CA GLN A 26 13.54 -17.57 -4.13
C GLN A 26 14.52 -16.40 -4.35
N LEU A 27 14.04 -15.28 -4.91
CA LEU A 27 14.85 -14.08 -5.11
C LEU A 27 15.33 -13.46 -3.77
N ALA A 28 14.56 -13.63 -2.70
CA ALA A 28 14.87 -13.12 -1.37
C ALA A 28 15.63 -14.12 -0.46
N GLU A 29 16.03 -15.29 -0.97
CA GLU A 29 16.71 -16.33 -0.17
C GLU A 29 18.01 -15.84 0.47
N ARG A 30 18.73 -14.93 -0.19
CA ARG A 30 20.00 -14.38 0.30
C ARG A 30 19.84 -13.18 1.23
N PHE A 31 18.62 -12.66 1.38
CA PHE A 31 18.38 -11.51 2.26
C PHE A 31 18.48 -11.93 3.73
N SER A 32 18.72 -10.96 4.61
CA SER A 32 18.77 -11.22 6.04
C SER A 32 17.38 -11.60 6.59
N ASP A 33 17.35 -12.33 7.72
CA ASP A 33 16.09 -12.70 8.38
C ASP A 33 15.18 -11.50 8.69
N PRO A 34 15.69 -10.34 9.17
CA PRO A 34 14.87 -9.14 9.35
C PRO A 34 14.17 -8.70 8.06
N VAL A 35 14.92 -8.60 6.95
CA VAL A 35 14.36 -8.18 5.65
C VAL A 35 13.26 -9.14 5.18
N ARG A 36 13.46 -10.45 5.34
CA ARG A 36 12.42 -11.44 5.00
C ARG A 36 11.16 -11.29 5.86
N LYS A 37 11.30 -10.97 7.15
CA LYS A 37 10.15 -10.72 8.05
C LYS A 37 9.39 -9.45 7.64
N ASP A 38 10.10 -8.42 7.19
CA ASP A 38 9.48 -7.19 6.70
C ASP A 38 8.73 -7.42 5.39
N LEU A 39 9.30 -8.18 4.45
CA LEU A 39 8.62 -8.60 3.22
C LEU A 39 7.38 -9.44 3.51
N ASP A 40 7.45 -10.34 4.50
CA ASP A 40 6.30 -11.12 4.95
C ASP A 40 5.18 -10.23 5.51
N GLY A 41 5.54 -9.27 6.37
CA GLY A 41 4.60 -8.30 6.94
C GLY A 41 3.95 -7.42 5.85
N LEU A 42 4.74 -6.99 4.87
CA LEU A 42 4.25 -6.23 3.72
C LEU A 42 3.31 -7.06 2.85
N GLY A 43 3.70 -8.30 2.54
CA GLY A 43 2.91 -9.25 1.74
C GLY A 43 1.55 -9.56 2.38
N ARG A 44 1.49 -9.66 3.71
CA ARG A 44 0.22 -9.76 4.45
C ARG A 44 -0.60 -8.47 4.34
N PHE A 45 0.03 -7.31 4.58
CA PHE A 45 -0.66 -6.02 4.56
C PHE A 45 -1.37 -5.75 3.23
N VAL A 46 -0.71 -5.97 2.10
CA VAL A 46 -1.29 -5.63 0.78
C VAL A 46 -2.53 -6.45 0.42
N LEU A 47 -2.76 -7.58 1.08
CA LEU A 47 -3.95 -8.41 0.90
C LEU A 47 -5.00 -8.24 2.01
N THR A 48 -4.82 -7.34 2.98
CA THR A 48 -5.89 -7.09 3.96
C THR A 48 -7.02 -6.28 3.36
N GLN A 49 -8.22 -6.43 3.92
CA GLN A 49 -9.40 -5.70 3.46
C GLN A 49 -9.21 -4.18 3.60
N GLU A 50 -8.57 -3.76 4.69
CA GLU A 50 -8.32 -2.35 4.99
C GLU A 50 -7.36 -1.74 3.96
N ALA A 51 -6.28 -2.44 3.59
CA ALA A 51 -5.35 -1.95 2.57
C ALA A 51 -6.01 -1.84 1.20
N GLN A 52 -6.83 -2.82 0.82
CA GLN A 52 -7.57 -2.82 -0.43
C GLN A 52 -8.63 -1.70 -0.47
N GLU A 53 -9.31 -1.43 0.65
CA GLU A 53 -10.26 -0.34 0.74
C GLU A 53 -9.59 1.03 0.70
N LEU A 54 -8.43 1.19 1.36
CA LEU A 54 -7.61 2.39 1.22
C LEU A 54 -7.21 2.62 -0.23
N ALA A 55 -6.77 1.57 -0.93
CA ALA A 55 -6.42 1.63 -2.35
C ALA A 55 -7.63 2.01 -3.20
N ARG A 56 -8.80 1.42 -2.96
CA ARG A 56 -10.04 1.75 -3.68
C ARG A 56 -10.42 3.21 -3.48
N LEU A 57 -10.48 3.68 -2.23
CA LEU A 57 -10.84 5.06 -1.88
C LEU A 57 -9.86 6.07 -2.47
N ALA A 58 -8.55 5.79 -2.43
CA ALA A 58 -7.54 6.69 -2.99
C ALA A 58 -7.66 6.85 -4.53
N ASN A 59 -8.20 5.85 -5.24
CA ASN A 59 -8.39 5.90 -6.69
C ASN A 59 -9.77 6.43 -7.11
N VAL A 60 -10.83 6.09 -6.36
CA VAL A 60 -12.19 6.56 -6.66
C VAL A 60 -12.39 8.01 -6.23
N GLU A 61 -11.91 8.39 -5.04
CA GLU A 61 -11.97 9.77 -4.54
C GLU A 61 -10.77 10.58 -5.04
N THR A 62 -10.84 10.97 -6.32
CA THR A 62 -9.74 11.64 -7.02
C THR A 62 -9.38 13.00 -6.40
N PRO A 63 -8.11 13.44 -6.51
CA PRO A 63 -7.66 14.69 -5.92
C PRO A 63 -8.32 15.91 -6.56
N LYS A 64 -8.61 16.94 -5.75
CA LYS A 64 -9.32 18.15 -6.19
C LYS A 64 -8.40 19.36 -6.14
N LEU A 65 -8.20 20.02 -7.28
CA LEU A 65 -7.48 21.28 -7.35
C LEU A 65 -8.36 22.42 -6.83
N ARG A 66 -7.85 23.17 -5.87
CA ARG A 66 -8.43 24.37 -5.29
C ARG A 66 -7.49 25.53 -5.58
N THR A 67 -7.77 26.28 -6.64
CA THR A 67 -6.95 27.42 -7.05
C THR A 67 -7.13 28.61 -6.11
N HIS A 68 -8.34 28.81 -5.58
CA HIS A 68 -8.69 29.94 -4.71
C HIS A 68 -9.41 29.48 -3.43
N ASP A 69 -9.30 30.29 -2.39
CA ASP A 69 -10.07 30.15 -1.16
C ASP A 69 -11.49 30.76 -1.30
N ARG A 70 -12.29 30.65 -0.24
CA ARG A 70 -13.66 31.21 -0.19
C ARG A 70 -13.73 32.74 -0.29
N GLN A 71 -12.61 33.43 -0.13
CA GLN A 71 -12.50 34.89 -0.18
C GLN A 71 -11.89 35.37 -1.51
N GLY A 72 -11.65 34.46 -2.46
CA GLY A 72 -11.08 34.78 -3.78
C GLY A 72 -9.58 34.97 -3.78
N ARG A 73 -8.85 34.59 -2.72
CA ARG A 73 -7.37 34.61 -2.71
C ARG A 73 -6.82 33.32 -3.28
N ARG A 74 -5.77 33.42 -4.08
CA ARG A 74 -5.10 32.26 -4.67
C ARG A 74 -4.39 31.42 -3.59
N ILE A 75 -4.56 30.10 -3.64
CA ILE A 75 -3.98 29.12 -2.70
C ILE A 75 -3.27 27.95 -3.40
N ASP A 76 -3.64 27.62 -4.65
CA ASP A 76 -3.04 26.54 -5.46
C ASP A 76 -2.87 25.19 -4.73
N LEU A 77 -3.88 24.77 -3.96
CA LEU A 77 -3.83 23.52 -3.19
C LEU A 77 -4.47 22.37 -3.95
N VAL A 78 -3.92 21.16 -3.80
CA VAL A 78 -4.56 19.92 -4.22
C VAL A 78 -4.98 19.15 -2.98
N GLU A 79 -6.29 18.93 -2.84
CA GLU A 79 -6.88 18.20 -1.73
C GLU A 79 -7.03 16.72 -2.07
N PHE A 80 -6.49 15.84 -1.23
CA PHE A 80 -6.54 14.40 -1.40
C PHE A 80 -7.46 13.76 -0.35
N HIS A 81 -8.04 12.61 -0.70
CA HIS A 81 -8.77 11.80 0.26
C HIS A 81 -7.83 11.28 1.38
N PRO A 82 -8.27 11.16 2.65
CA PRO A 82 -7.43 10.66 3.76
C PRO A 82 -6.77 9.30 3.51
N ALA A 83 -7.40 8.45 2.68
CA ALA A 83 -6.83 7.16 2.29
C ALA A 83 -5.49 7.29 1.56
N TYR A 84 -5.34 8.30 0.70
CA TYR A 84 -4.07 8.61 0.03
C TYR A 84 -2.98 8.92 1.06
N HIS A 85 -3.29 9.78 2.05
CA HIS A 85 -2.34 10.14 3.09
C HIS A 85 -1.98 8.97 4.01
N ALA A 86 -2.93 8.05 4.28
CA ALA A 86 -2.65 6.84 5.05
C ALA A 86 -1.67 5.91 4.31
N LEU A 87 -1.86 5.71 3.01
CA LEU A 87 -0.94 4.93 2.17
C LEU A 87 0.44 5.59 2.10
N MET A 88 0.49 6.90 1.84
CA MET A 88 1.75 7.66 1.82
C MET A 88 2.50 7.57 3.15
N ARG A 89 1.81 7.76 4.28
CA ARG A 89 2.41 7.66 5.62
C ARG A 89 3.03 6.28 5.84
N ARG A 90 2.32 5.21 5.46
CA ARG A 90 2.85 3.85 5.58
C ARG A 90 4.05 3.64 4.66
N SER A 91 3.97 4.00 3.39
CA SER A 91 5.07 3.83 2.42
C SER A 91 6.34 4.58 2.83
N VAL A 92 6.18 5.83 3.31
CA VAL A 92 7.27 6.65 3.86
C VAL A 92 7.87 6.01 5.11
N ALA A 93 7.04 5.51 6.03
CA ALA A 93 7.51 4.84 7.24
C ALA A 93 8.24 3.50 6.96
N ASN A 94 7.93 2.82 5.86
CA ASN A 94 8.68 1.65 5.39
C ASN A 94 9.95 2.03 4.61
N GLY A 95 10.30 3.31 4.54
CA GLY A 95 11.52 3.76 3.87
C GLY A 95 11.49 3.68 2.34
N LEU A 96 10.35 3.44 1.69
CA LEU A 96 10.29 3.27 0.21
C LEU A 96 10.84 4.46 -0.58
N HIS A 97 10.85 5.64 0.03
CA HIS A 97 11.38 6.88 -0.53
C HIS A 97 12.84 7.18 -0.17
N SER A 98 13.42 6.47 0.81
CA SER A 98 14.67 6.87 1.47
C SER A 98 15.67 5.75 1.75
N SER A 99 15.25 4.49 1.84
CA SER A 99 16.05 3.39 2.43
C SER A 99 17.43 3.22 1.79
N VAL A 100 17.53 3.32 0.47
CA VAL A 100 18.82 3.18 -0.26
C VAL A 100 19.82 4.31 0.01
N TRP A 101 19.34 5.42 0.61
CA TRP A 101 20.16 6.57 1.01
C TRP A 101 20.44 6.58 2.51
N GLU A 102 19.84 5.66 3.26
CA GLU A 102 20.07 5.51 4.69
C GLU A 102 21.33 4.65 4.87
N ASN A 103 22.35 5.18 5.56
CA ASN A 103 23.59 4.46 5.88
C ASN A 103 23.36 3.47 7.03
N GLY A 104 22.39 2.56 6.90
CA GLY A 104 22.09 1.56 7.90
C GLY A 104 23.03 0.37 7.81
N ASP A 105 23.52 -0.13 8.95
CA ASP A 105 24.42 -1.30 9.01
C ASP A 105 23.82 -2.59 8.42
N ALA A 106 22.49 -2.65 8.24
CA ALA A 106 21.79 -3.76 7.59
C ALA A 106 21.68 -3.63 6.05
N GLU A 107 21.91 -2.43 5.52
CA GLU A 107 21.89 -2.08 4.09
C GLU A 107 23.31 -2.06 3.49
N ILE A 108 24.34 -2.02 4.35
CA ILE A 108 25.73 -2.24 3.99
C ILE A 108 25.96 -3.75 3.99
N GLY A 109 25.82 -4.36 2.81
CA GLY A 109 26.08 -5.79 2.60
C GLY A 109 27.46 -6.25 3.03
#